data_AF-A0A7X4IRN7-F1
#
_entry.id   AF-A0A7X4IRN7-F1
#
_cell.length_a   1.000
_cell.length_b   1.000
_cell.length_c   1.000
_cell.angle_alpha   90.00
_cell.angle_beta   90.00
_cell.angle_gamma   90.00
#
_symmetry.space_group_name_H-M   'P 1'
#
loop_
_entity.id
_entity.type
_entity.pdbx_description
1 polymer ?
#
loop_
_entity_poly.entity_id
_entity_poly.type
_entity_poly.pdbx_seq_one_letter_code
_entity_poly.pdbx_strand_id
1 'polypeptide(L)'
;MSKPAVEIANGNWGATSLRAAGAVLESAAAVLCGAFDRWPDAPVHVMPGDGSPYVAWDRRPYRIWLSARDTYWCQYAYQFSHKLCHVLVNFDRIRHHRHKWFEESVCELAALFVLIRLSERFRHCPPLEVIGAEEFAPHFATYARSIADSVPAVPRAGLPAWLSGNLAALETHHVDRTLNRTAAVAMLDNFLDDESLWRDCVALNLWDASADASFADHLDSWTTHLLTTKCVARTPRLVRDLFFAKRAP
;
A
#
# COMPACT_ATOMS: atom_id res chain seq x y z
N MET A 1 11.42 13.91 15.89
CA MET A 1 11.95 14.08 14.51
C MET A 1 10.91 14.86 13.72
N SER A 2 11.31 15.85 12.92
CA SER A 2 10.39 16.57 12.02
C SER A 2 9.82 15.59 10.99
N LYS A 3 8.54 15.74 10.62
CA LYS A 3 7.94 14.98 9.53
C LYS A 3 8.77 15.23 8.26
N PRO A 4 9.29 14.20 7.56
CA PRO A 4 9.97 14.40 6.30
C PRO A 4 9.01 15.00 5.28
N ALA A 5 9.51 15.91 4.45
CA ALA A 5 8.71 16.58 3.44
C ALA A 5 8.36 15.61 2.29
N VAL A 6 7.09 15.63 1.89
CA VAL A 6 6.65 15.13 0.58
C VAL A 6 6.74 16.31 -0.37
N GLU A 7 7.72 16.28 -1.28
CA GLU A 7 8.03 17.41 -2.14
C GLU A 7 7.60 17.12 -3.58
N ILE A 8 6.60 17.85 -4.06
CA ILE A 8 6.18 17.76 -5.45
C ILE A 8 7.15 18.54 -6.35
N ALA A 9 7.72 17.88 -7.35
CA ALA A 9 8.63 18.49 -8.30
C ALA A 9 7.88 19.28 -9.38
N ASN A 10 8.51 20.33 -9.89
CA ASN A 10 8.05 21.00 -11.12
C ASN A 10 8.00 20.01 -12.29
N GLY A 11 7.06 20.20 -13.21
CA GLY A 11 6.93 19.39 -14.41
C GLY A 11 5.53 19.47 -15.00
N ASN A 12 5.26 18.63 -16.01
CA ASN A 12 3.95 18.57 -16.65
C ASN A 12 2.97 17.76 -15.79
N TRP A 13 2.23 18.44 -14.91
CA TRP A 13 1.13 17.85 -14.15
C TRP A 13 -0.23 18.04 -14.82
N GLY A 14 -0.27 18.59 -16.05
CA GLY A 14 -1.51 18.98 -16.70
C GLY A 14 -2.06 20.31 -16.17
N ALA A 15 -3.38 20.44 -16.11
CA ALA A 15 -4.07 21.68 -15.75
C ALA A 15 -4.12 21.97 -14.23
N THR A 16 -3.64 21.07 -13.38
CA THR A 16 -3.65 21.27 -11.92
C THR A 16 -2.53 22.20 -11.44
N SER A 17 -2.78 22.88 -10.31
CA SER A 17 -1.72 23.56 -9.57
C SER A 17 -0.88 22.57 -8.74
N LEU A 18 0.42 22.84 -8.63
CA LEU A 18 1.32 22.07 -7.75
C LEU A 18 0.87 22.07 -6.29
N ARG A 19 0.24 23.16 -5.82
CA ARG A 19 -0.29 23.25 -4.46
C ARG A 19 -1.45 22.27 -4.23
N ALA A 20 -2.40 22.20 -5.16
CA ALA A 20 -3.52 21.27 -5.06
C ALA A 20 -3.05 19.81 -5.13
N ALA A 21 -2.19 19.49 -6.09
CA ALA A 21 -1.61 18.14 -6.20
C ALA A 21 -0.79 17.78 -4.95
N GLY A 22 0.05 18.70 -4.47
CA GLY A 22 0.82 18.55 -3.24
C GLY A 22 -0.07 18.27 -2.03
N ALA A 23 -1.15 19.02 -1.85
CA ALA A 23 -2.08 18.82 -0.74
C ALA A 23 -2.78 17.44 -0.75
N VAL A 24 -3.09 16.90 -1.93
CA VAL A 24 -3.61 15.52 -2.05
C VAL A 24 -2.55 14.50 -1.64
N LEU A 25 -1.30 14.65 -2.10
CA LEU A 25 -0.20 13.76 -1.76
C LEU A 25 0.15 13.81 -0.26
N GLU A 26 0.18 15.00 0.33
CA GLU A 26 0.41 15.19 1.76
C GLU A 26 -0.72 14.59 2.60
N SER A 27 -1.97 14.73 2.15
CA SER A 27 -3.12 14.09 2.81
C SER A 27 -3.02 12.57 2.77
N ALA A 28 -2.64 12.00 1.61
CA ALA A 28 -2.40 10.57 1.45
C ALA A 28 -1.26 10.07 2.35
N ALA A 29 -0.13 10.78 2.39
CA ALA A 29 0.99 10.46 3.28
C ALA A 29 0.58 10.53 4.75
N ALA A 30 -0.19 11.56 5.16
CA ALA A 30 -0.63 11.72 6.53
C ALA A 30 -1.52 10.55 6.99
N VAL A 31 -2.39 10.04 6.11
CA VAL A 31 -3.19 8.83 6.39
C VAL A 31 -2.27 7.61 6.51
N LEU A 32 -1.46 7.33 5.49
CA LEU A 32 -0.69 6.10 5.43
C LEU A 32 0.41 6.03 6.51
N CYS A 33 1.23 7.08 6.64
CA CYS A 33 2.28 7.14 7.64
C CYS A 33 1.72 7.17 9.07
N GLY A 34 0.54 7.76 9.27
CA GLY A 34 -0.18 7.71 10.55
C GLY A 34 -0.57 6.28 10.92
N ALA A 35 -1.13 5.53 9.98
CA ALA A 35 -1.52 4.14 10.19
C ALA A 35 -0.31 3.23 10.48
N PHE A 36 0.79 3.39 9.74
CA PHE A 36 2.04 2.66 9.98
C PHE A 36 2.76 3.09 11.27
N ASP A 37 2.39 4.22 11.88
CA ASP A 37 3.18 4.92 12.92
C ASP A 37 4.65 5.10 12.50
N ARG A 38 4.86 5.35 11.21
CA ARG A 38 6.19 5.46 10.58
C ARG A 38 6.16 6.42 9.42
N TRP A 39 7.17 7.27 9.36
CA TRP A 39 7.47 8.12 8.21
C TRP A 39 8.70 7.59 7.48
N PRO A 40 8.87 7.91 6.18
CA PRO A 40 10.14 7.72 5.49
C PRO A 40 11.29 8.35 6.28
N ASP A 41 12.47 7.75 6.23
CA ASP A 41 13.69 8.23 6.90
C ASP A 41 14.51 9.20 6.02
N ALA A 42 14.01 9.54 4.83
CA ALA A 42 14.56 10.55 3.93
C ALA A 42 13.41 11.27 3.19
N PRO A 43 13.64 12.48 2.63
CA PRO A 43 12.64 13.18 1.83
C PRO A 43 12.10 12.33 0.68
N VAL A 44 10.83 12.55 0.32
CA VAL A 44 10.17 11.89 -0.82
C VAL A 44 9.87 12.93 -1.89
N HIS A 45 10.58 12.89 -3.00
CA HIS A 45 10.30 13.72 -4.16
C HIS A 45 9.32 13.02 -5.10
N VAL A 46 8.23 13.70 -5.43
CA VAL A 46 7.17 13.19 -6.29
C VAL A 46 7.23 13.91 -7.63
N MET A 47 7.43 13.16 -8.71
CA MET A 47 7.68 13.65 -10.05
C MET A 47 6.56 13.22 -11.01
N PRO A 48 6.21 14.02 -12.03
CA PRO A 48 5.36 13.54 -13.11
C PRO A 48 6.19 12.61 -14.02
N GLY A 49 5.58 11.52 -14.50
CA GLY A 49 6.17 10.63 -15.50
C GLY A 49 5.12 10.08 -16.45
N ASP A 50 5.49 9.76 -17.68
CA ASP A 50 4.55 9.35 -18.73
C ASP A 50 4.35 7.82 -18.82
N GLY A 51 5.13 7.07 -18.05
CA GLY A 51 5.03 5.61 -17.92
C GLY A 51 4.25 5.15 -16.68
N SER A 52 4.29 3.85 -16.42
CA SER A 52 3.72 3.28 -15.19
C SER A 52 4.33 3.92 -13.94
N PRO A 53 3.53 4.18 -12.88
CA PRO A 53 4.06 4.74 -11.64
C PRO A 53 5.15 3.86 -11.06
N TYR A 54 6.25 4.46 -10.61
CA TYR A 54 7.40 3.71 -10.09
C TYR A 54 8.13 4.49 -9.00
N VAL A 55 8.81 3.76 -8.13
CA VAL A 55 9.73 4.30 -7.11
C VAL A 55 11.14 3.83 -7.45
N ALA A 56 12.12 4.74 -7.41
CA ALA A 56 13.51 4.37 -7.65
C ALA A 56 14.08 3.58 -6.47
N TRP A 57 14.70 2.43 -6.77
CA TRP A 57 15.21 1.47 -5.78
C TRP A 57 16.27 2.01 -4.82
N ASP A 58 17.27 2.73 -5.32
CA ASP A 58 18.54 2.92 -4.62
C ASP A 58 18.87 4.38 -4.30
N ARG A 59 17.87 5.28 -4.28
CA ARG A 59 18.14 6.71 -4.14
C ARG A 59 17.46 7.24 -2.89
N ARG A 60 18.30 7.70 -1.96
CA ARG A 60 17.95 8.70 -0.95
C ARG A 60 18.44 10.05 -1.47
N PRO A 61 17.61 11.09 -1.52
CA PRO A 61 16.18 11.11 -1.20
C PRO A 61 15.35 10.23 -2.14
N TYR A 62 14.22 9.71 -1.63
CA TYR A 62 13.32 8.84 -2.40
C TYR A 62 12.71 9.60 -3.57
N ARG A 63 12.53 8.91 -4.69
CA ARG A 63 11.90 9.50 -5.88
C ARG A 63 10.78 8.59 -6.39
N ILE A 64 9.59 9.17 -6.52
CA ILE A 64 8.37 8.51 -6.97
C ILE A 64 7.88 9.23 -8.21
N TRP A 65 7.61 8.49 -9.29
CA TRP A 65 7.00 9.01 -10.50
C TRP A 65 5.55 8.59 -10.58
N LEU A 66 4.67 9.54 -10.88
CA LEU A 66 3.24 9.33 -11.05
C LEU A 66 2.82 9.64 -12.48
N SER A 67 1.89 8.85 -13.01
CA SER A 67 1.22 9.14 -14.28
C SER A 67 -0.05 9.96 -14.12
N ALA A 68 -0.51 10.17 -12.88
CA ALA A 68 -1.65 11.05 -12.60
C ALA A 68 -1.39 12.48 -13.12
N ARG A 69 -2.43 13.08 -13.69
CA ARG A 69 -2.44 14.43 -14.28
C ARG A 69 -3.74 15.14 -13.93
N ASP A 70 -3.78 16.44 -14.22
CA ASP A 70 -4.97 17.27 -14.11
C ASP A 70 -5.62 17.13 -12.73
N THR A 71 -6.95 17.09 -12.68
CA THR A 71 -7.73 16.98 -11.46
C THR A 71 -8.11 15.53 -11.14
N TYR A 72 -7.38 14.52 -11.66
CA TYR A 72 -7.63 13.11 -11.37
C TYR A 72 -7.13 12.71 -9.97
N TRP A 73 -7.61 13.37 -8.90
CA TRP A 73 -7.09 13.23 -7.52
C TRP A 73 -7.10 11.80 -7.00
N CYS A 74 -8.09 10.99 -7.38
CA CYS A 74 -8.12 9.57 -7.03
C CYS A 74 -6.88 8.82 -7.55
N GLN A 75 -6.39 9.16 -8.74
CA GLN A 75 -5.17 8.56 -9.28
C GLN A 75 -3.92 9.05 -8.53
N TYR A 76 -3.84 10.34 -8.17
CA TYR A 76 -2.75 10.85 -7.33
C TYR A 76 -2.66 10.07 -6.02
N ALA A 77 -3.77 10.01 -5.28
CA ALA A 77 -3.85 9.31 -4.01
C ALA A 77 -3.50 7.83 -4.14
N TYR A 78 -4.10 7.13 -5.10
CA TYR A 78 -3.90 5.70 -5.29
C TYR A 78 -2.45 5.37 -5.70
N GLN A 79 -1.93 6.03 -6.74
CA GLN A 79 -0.59 5.74 -7.26
C GLN A 79 0.50 6.09 -6.26
N PHE A 80 0.36 7.24 -5.59
CA PHE A 80 1.32 7.67 -4.59
C PHE A 80 1.32 6.77 -3.36
N SER A 81 0.15 6.41 -2.84
CA SER A 81 0.05 5.54 -1.65
C SER A 81 0.66 4.16 -1.90
N HIS A 82 0.47 3.58 -3.09
CA HIS A 82 1.14 2.34 -3.48
C HIS A 82 2.66 2.49 -3.42
N LYS A 83 3.20 3.56 -4.00
CA LYS A 83 4.65 3.77 -4.08
C LYS A 83 5.28 4.21 -2.75
N LEU A 84 4.54 4.95 -1.94
CA LEU A 84 4.94 5.27 -0.57
C LEU A 84 4.91 4.03 0.32
N CYS A 85 3.96 3.11 0.13
CA CYS A 85 3.92 1.86 0.87
C CYS A 85 5.21 1.06 0.69
N HIS A 86 5.71 0.90 -0.55
CA HIS A 86 7.03 0.28 -0.81
C HIS A 86 8.14 0.87 0.07
N VAL A 87 8.20 2.21 0.15
CA VAL A 87 9.19 2.92 0.99
C VAL A 87 9.03 2.55 2.47
N LEU A 88 7.79 2.51 2.97
CA LEU A 88 7.50 2.18 4.38
C LEU A 88 7.76 0.71 4.74
N VAL A 89 7.67 -0.19 3.76
CA VAL A 89 7.94 -1.63 3.90
C VAL A 89 9.35 -2.02 3.45
N ASN A 90 10.30 -1.08 3.45
CA ASN A 90 11.72 -1.32 3.21
C ASN A 90 12.01 -2.04 1.88
N PHE A 91 11.28 -1.67 0.82
CA PHE A 91 11.40 -2.29 -0.51
C PHE A 91 12.86 -2.47 -0.93
N ASP A 92 13.71 -1.47 -0.70
CA ASP A 92 15.12 -1.38 -1.11
C ASP A 92 16.08 -2.40 -0.47
N ARG A 93 15.65 -3.14 0.57
CA ARG A 93 16.50 -4.08 1.32
C ARG A 93 16.75 -5.38 0.60
N ILE A 94 15.73 -5.97 -0.02
CA ILE A 94 15.81 -7.29 -0.66
C ILE A 94 15.14 -7.22 -2.01
N ARG A 95 15.94 -7.37 -3.06
CA ARG A 95 15.48 -7.17 -4.43
C ARG A 95 14.67 -8.32 -4.99
N HIS A 96 15.07 -9.55 -4.68
CA HIS A 96 14.51 -10.73 -5.32
C HIS A 96 14.26 -11.82 -4.28
N HIS A 97 13.00 -12.20 -4.14
CA HIS A 97 12.55 -13.42 -3.47
C HIS A 97 11.15 -13.77 -4.00
N ARG A 98 10.76 -15.04 -3.90
CA ARG A 98 9.49 -15.53 -4.49
C ARG A 98 8.25 -14.89 -3.85
N HIS A 99 8.35 -14.41 -2.61
CA HIS A 99 7.24 -13.80 -1.86
C HIS A 99 7.02 -12.30 -2.16
N LYS A 100 7.69 -11.73 -3.18
CA LYS A 100 7.53 -10.30 -3.55
C LYS A 100 6.11 -9.91 -3.92
N TRP A 101 5.29 -10.86 -4.37
CA TRP A 101 3.88 -10.63 -4.66
C TRP A 101 3.10 -10.17 -3.43
N PHE A 102 3.52 -10.57 -2.23
CA PHE A 102 2.85 -10.16 -1.01
C PHE A 102 3.11 -8.70 -0.68
N GLU A 103 4.33 -8.19 -0.93
CA GLU A 103 4.64 -6.76 -0.84
C GLU A 103 3.76 -5.94 -1.79
N GLU A 104 3.63 -6.35 -3.05
CA GLU A 104 2.75 -5.67 -4.02
C GLU A 104 1.28 -5.72 -3.58
N SER A 105 0.83 -6.82 -2.98
CA SER A 105 -0.53 -6.94 -2.42
C SER A 105 -0.75 -6.01 -1.24
N VAL A 106 0.25 -5.84 -0.35
CA VAL A 106 0.20 -4.86 0.75
C VAL A 106 0.20 -3.42 0.20
N CYS A 107 0.91 -3.15 -0.89
CA CYS A 107 0.91 -1.83 -1.54
C CYS A 107 -0.43 -1.50 -2.23
N GLU A 108 -1.06 -2.48 -2.88
CA GLU A 108 -2.43 -2.36 -3.41
C GLU A 108 -3.44 -2.12 -2.27
N LEU A 109 -3.31 -2.86 -1.17
CA LEU A 109 -4.12 -2.67 0.04
C LEU A 109 -3.97 -1.25 0.60
N ALA A 110 -2.73 -0.74 0.69
CA ALA A 110 -2.46 0.61 1.17
C ALA A 110 -3.12 1.67 0.30
N ALA A 111 -3.09 1.50 -1.02
CA ALA A 111 -3.73 2.41 -1.94
C ALA A 111 -5.26 2.44 -1.78
N LEU A 112 -5.90 1.28 -1.61
CA LEU A 112 -7.35 1.19 -1.35
C LEU A 112 -7.73 1.79 0.00
N PHE A 113 -6.97 1.45 1.06
CA PHE A 113 -7.16 1.99 2.41
C PHE A 113 -7.10 3.52 2.41
N VAL A 114 -6.07 4.10 1.79
CA VAL A 114 -5.90 5.57 1.75
C VAL A 114 -7.05 6.24 1.00
N LEU A 115 -7.50 5.69 -0.13
CA LEU A 115 -8.66 6.24 -0.84
C LEU A 115 -9.91 6.32 0.05
N ILE A 116 -10.21 5.25 0.79
CA ILE A 116 -11.39 5.21 1.67
C ILE A 116 -11.26 6.27 2.78
N ARG A 117 -10.09 6.34 3.44
CA ARG A 117 -9.82 7.34 4.49
C ARG A 117 -9.79 8.77 3.98
N LEU A 118 -9.30 9.01 2.77
CA LEU A 118 -9.36 10.34 2.16
C LEU A 118 -10.80 10.75 1.85
N SER A 119 -11.67 9.80 1.48
CA SER A 119 -13.09 10.08 1.29
C SER A 119 -13.74 10.63 2.55
N GLU A 120 -13.44 10.06 3.72
CA GLU A 120 -13.92 10.56 5.01
C GLU A 120 -13.26 11.90 5.36
N ARG A 121 -11.94 11.98 5.24
CA ARG A 121 -11.17 13.17 5.62
C ARG A 121 -11.56 14.40 4.81
N PHE A 122 -11.70 14.29 3.49
CA PHE A 122 -12.05 15.44 2.64
C PHE A 122 -13.49 15.92 2.86
N ARG A 123 -14.39 15.08 3.38
CA ARG A 123 -15.75 15.51 3.78
C ARG A 123 -15.76 16.35 5.05
N HIS A 124 -14.77 16.19 5.93
CA HIS A 124 -14.77 16.83 7.25
C HIS A 124 -13.72 17.93 7.39
N CYS A 125 -12.58 17.78 6.73
CA CYS A 125 -11.45 18.69 6.80
C CYS A 125 -10.66 18.62 5.48
N PRO A 126 -11.24 19.13 4.37
CA PRO A 126 -10.55 19.18 3.09
C PRO A 126 -9.38 20.16 3.12
N PRO A 127 -8.30 19.90 2.35
CA PRO A 127 -7.25 20.90 2.14
C PRO A 127 -7.78 22.11 1.36
N LEU A 128 -7.38 23.31 1.78
CA LEU A 128 -7.84 24.57 1.19
C LEU A 128 -7.36 24.76 -0.26
N GLU A 129 -6.27 24.08 -0.63
CA GLU A 129 -5.64 24.14 -1.94
C GLU A 129 -6.44 23.41 -3.02
N VAL A 130 -7.34 22.50 -2.63
CA VAL A 130 -8.14 21.68 -3.54
C VAL A 130 -9.55 22.27 -3.63
N ILE A 131 -9.81 23.02 -4.71
CA ILE A 131 -11.11 23.62 -4.97
C ILE A 131 -12.17 22.52 -5.16
N GLY A 132 -13.29 22.62 -4.44
CA GLY A 132 -14.39 21.64 -4.51
C GLY A 132 -14.07 20.30 -3.84
N ALA A 133 -13.13 20.28 -2.87
CA ALA A 133 -12.66 19.06 -2.24
C ALA A 133 -13.74 18.31 -1.44
N GLU A 134 -14.67 19.00 -0.81
CA GLU A 134 -15.76 18.37 -0.05
C GLU A 134 -16.71 17.62 -0.98
N GLU A 135 -17.09 18.25 -2.10
CA GLU A 135 -17.91 17.66 -3.15
C GLU A 135 -17.18 16.52 -3.86
N PHE A 136 -15.86 16.63 -4.02
CA PHE A 136 -15.04 15.59 -4.63
C PHE A 136 -14.87 14.36 -3.73
N ALA A 137 -14.92 14.53 -2.41
CA ALA A 137 -14.55 13.52 -1.43
C ALA A 137 -15.18 12.12 -1.65
N PRO A 138 -16.47 11.98 -1.99
CA PRO A 138 -17.08 10.66 -2.27
C PRO A 138 -16.44 9.90 -3.44
N HIS A 139 -15.78 10.59 -4.37
CA HIS A 139 -15.13 9.96 -5.53
C HIS A 139 -13.93 9.10 -5.14
N PHE A 140 -13.25 9.37 -4.02
CA PHE A 140 -12.16 8.50 -3.56
C PHE A 140 -12.69 7.09 -3.20
N ALA A 141 -13.75 7.00 -2.39
CA ALA A 141 -14.37 5.73 -2.03
C ALA A 141 -15.00 5.03 -3.25
N THR A 142 -15.61 5.78 -4.18
CA THR A 142 -16.12 5.22 -5.44
C THR A 142 -15.00 4.65 -6.30
N TYR A 143 -13.84 5.31 -6.37
CA TYR A 143 -12.70 4.81 -7.12
C TYR A 143 -12.12 3.54 -6.47
N ALA A 144 -11.99 3.50 -5.13
CA ALA A 144 -11.58 2.30 -4.40
C ALA A 144 -12.52 1.12 -4.67
N ARG A 145 -13.84 1.34 -4.61
CA ARG A 145 -14.85 0.32 -4.96
C ARG A 145 -14.70 -0.16 -6.39
N SER A 146 -14.52 0.74 -7.37
CA SER A 146 -14.35 0.35 -8.76
C SER A 146 -13.13 -0.56 -8.99
N ILE A 147 -12.07 -0.40 -8.19
CA ILE A 147 -10.89 -1.28 -8.23
C ILE A 147 -11.21 -2.62 -7.57
N ALA A 148 -11.88 -2.62 -6.42
CA ALA A 148 -12.30 -3.84 -5.74
C ALA A 148 -13.26 -4.69 -6.60
N ASP A 149 -14.22 -4.05 -7.28
CA ASP A 149 -15.19 -4.68 -8.18
C ASP A 149 -14.54 -5.20 -9.48
N SER A 150 -13.32 -4.74 -9.80
CA SER A 150 -12.57 -5.18 -10.98
C SER A 150 -11.86 -6.52 -10.82
N VAL A 151 -11.87 -7.11 -9.62
CA VAL A 151 -11.21 -8.38 -9.32
C VAL A 151 -12.20 -9.43 -8.80
N PRO A 152 -11.88 -10.73 -8.89
CA PRO A 152 -12.75 -11.78 -8.40
C PRO A 152 -13.07 -11.60 -6.90
N ALA A 153 -14.36 -11.66 -6.56
CA ALA A 153 -14.78 -11.74 -5.18
C ALA A 153 -14.47 -13.14 -4.62
N VAL A 154 -13.56 -13.21 -3.66
CA VAL A 154 -13.20 -14.46 -2.96
C VAL A 154 -13.75 -14.41 -1.54
N PRO A 155 -14.77 -15.21 -1.20
CA PRO A 155 -15.26 -15.29 0.17
C PRO A 155 -14.14 -15.72 1.11
N ARG A 156 -14.18 -15.25 2.37
CA ARG A 156 -13.15 -15.58 3.38
C ARG A 156 -12.87 -17.08 3.51
N ALA A 157 -13.91 -17.92 3.46
CA ALA A 157 -13.76 -19.38 3.53
C ALA A 157 -13.07 -20.00 2.29
N GLY A 158 -13.10 -19.31 1.15
CA GLY A 158 -12.45 -19.73 -0.09
C GLY A 158 -11.01 -19.21 -0.26
N LEU A 159 -10.56 -18.28 0.58
CA LEU A 159 -9.21 -17.69 0.48
C LEU A 159 -8.08 -18.72 0.53
N PRO A 160 -8.12 -19.78 1.37
CA PRO A 160 -7.08 -20.80 1.35
C PRO A 160 -6.99 -21.56 0.03
N ALA A 161 -8.15 -21.92 -0.55
CA ALA A 161 -8.20 -22.60 -1.85
C ALA A 161 -7.74 -21.66 -2.97
N TRP A 162 -8.15 -20.39 -2.92
CA TRP A 162 -7.71 -19.37 -3.86
C TRP A 162 -6.19 -19.17 -3.83
N LEU A 163 -5.59 -19.00 -2.64
CA LEU A 163 -4.14 -18.86 -2.54
C LEU A 163 -3.45 -20.12 -3.07
N SER A 164 -3.87 -21.30 -2.64
CA SER A 164 -3.28 -22.55 -3.11
C SER A 164 -3.33 -22.71 -4.63
N GLY A 165 -4.41 -22.27 -5.27
CA GLY A 165 -4.56 -22.33 -6.73
C GLY A 165 -3.76 -21.26 -7.50
N ASN A 166 -3.40 -20.15 -6.86
CA ASN A 166 -2.75 -19.01 -7.51
C ASN A 166 -1.29 -18.78 -7.05
N LEU A 167 -0.81 -19.49 -6.03
CA LEU A 167 0.50 -19.23 -5.42
C LEU A 167 1.66 -19.34 -6.42
N ALA A 168 1.66 -20.34 -7.30
CA ALA A 168 2.70 -20.48 -8.31
C ALA A 168 2.72 -19.29 -9.29
N ALA A 169 1.55 -18.78 -9.69
CA ALA A 169 1.43 -17.61 -10.55
C ALA A 169 1.88 -16.33 -9.82
N LEU A 170 1.47 -16.16 -8.57
CA LEU A 170 1.92 -15.08 -7.69
C LEU A 170 3.45 -15.05 -7.54
N GLU A 171 4.08 -16.20 -7.27
CA GLU A 171 5.53 -16.31 -7.10
C GLU A 171 6.30 -16.05 -8.41
N THR A 172 5.73 -16.44 -9.56
CA THR A 172 6.36 -16.25 -10.89
C THR A 172 6.17 -14.83 -11.42
N HIS A 173 4.97 -14.27 -11.23
CA HIS A 173 4.54 -12.96 -11.72
C HIS A 173 4.16 -12.06 -10.55
N HIS A 174 5.15 -11.65 -9.77
CA HIS A 174 4.94 -10.93 -8.51
C HIS A 174 4.19 -9.59 -8.64
N VAL A 175 4.13 -9.01 -9.83
CA VAL A 175 3.40 -7.76 -10.15
C VAL A 175 2.07 -8.00 -10.88
N ASP A 176 1.53 -9.23 -10.86
CA ASP A 176 0.20 -9.50 -11.43
C ASP A 176 -0.88 -8.76 -10.65
N ARG A 177 -1.31 -7.64 -11.24
CA ARG A 177 -2.20 -6.69 -10.60
C ARG A 177 -3.56 -7.28 -10.22
N THR A 178 -4.09 -8.22 -11.00
CA THR A 178 -5.38 -8.85 -10.68
C THR A 178 -5.23 -9.72 -9.44
N LEU A 179 -4.17 -10.52 -9.37
CA LEU A 179 -3.91 -11.39 -8.22
C LEU A 179 -3.55 -10.59 -6.96
N ASN A 180 -2.68 -9.57 -7.08
CA ASN A 180 -2.29 -8.73 -5.96
C ASN A 180 -3.48 -7.96 -5.37
N ARG A 181 -4.34 -7.39 -6.23
CA ARG A 181 -5.57 -6.73 -5.79
C ARG A 181 -6.58 -7.69 -5.18
N THR A 182 -6.69 -8.91 -5.69
CA THR A 182 -7.58 -9.92 -5.07
C THR A 182 -7.15 -10.20 -3.63
N ALA A 183 -5.85 -10.40 -3.39
CA ALA A 183 -5.32 -10.55 -2.04
C ALA A 183 -5.51 -9.28 -1.18
N ALA A 184 -5.30 -8.10 -1.76
CA ALA A 184 -5.51 -6.82 -1.08
C ALA A 184 -6.96 -6.63 -0.62
N VAL A 185 -7.94 -6.82 -1.51
CA VAL A 185 -9.37 -6.70 -1.22
C VAL A 185 -9.79 -7.67 -0.13
N ALA A 186 -9.26 -8.91 -0.14
CA ALA A 186 -9.52 -9.90 0.89
C ALA A 186 -9.09 -9.48 2.32
N MET A 187 -8.12 -8.56 2.43
CA MET A 187 -7.61 -8.03 3.70
C MET A 187 -8.19 -6.66 4.05
N LEU A 188 -8.85 -5.97 3.10
CA LEU A 188 -9.17 -4.56 3.21
C LEU A 188 -10.00 -4.20 4.45
N ASP A 189 -11.09 -4.91 4.67
CA ASP A 189 -11.98 -4.66 5.81
C ASP A 189 -11.24 -4.83 7.14
N ASN A 190 -10.32 -5.79 7.25
CA ASN A 190 -9.56 -5.98 8.49
C ASN A 190 -8.69 -4.77 8.84
N PHE A 191 -8.05 -4.15 7.83
CA PHE A 191 -7.19 -2.97 8.03
C PHE A 191 -8.00 -1.66 8.15
N LEU A 192 -9.22 -1.63 7.61
CA LEU A 192 -10.17 -0.53 7.85
C LEU A 192 -10.75 -0.60 9.28
N ASP A 193 -11.02 -1.80 9.79
CA ASP A 193 -11.57 -2.01 11.13
C ASP A 193 -10.49 -1.84 12.22
N ASP A 194 -9.26 -2.25 11.93
CA ASP A 194 -8.13 -2.15 12.86
C ASP A 194 -6.85 -1.66 12.17
N GLU A 195 -6.67 -0.34 12.21
CA GLU A 195 -5.49 0.30 11.61
C GLU A 195 -4.17 -0.09 12.31
N SER A 196 -4.22 -0.63 13.54
CA SER A 196 -2.98 -1.03 14.22
C SER A 196 -2.28 -2.22 13.54
N LEU A 197 -2.97 -2.93 12.65
CA LEU A 197 -2.38 -3.96 11.79
C LEU A 197 -1.30 -3.40 10.85
N TRP A 198 -1.37 -2.12 10.46
CA TRP A 198 -0.35 -1.49 9.63
C TRP A 198 1.01 -1.40 10.31
N ARG A 199 1.06 -1.34 11.64
CA ARG A 199 2.31 -1.21 12.39
C ARG A 199 3.24 -2.40 12.21
N ASP A 200 2.71 -3.60 12.03
CA ASP A 200 3.52 -4.80 11.80
C ASP A 200 4.11 -4.82 10.38
N CYS A 201 3.48 -4.13 9.41
CA CYS A 201 3.94 -4.07 8.02
C CYS A 201 5.27 -3.33 7.87
N VAL A 202 5.64 -2.45 8.81
CA VAL A 202 6.94 -1.75 8.82
C VAL A 202 8.13 -2.72 8.83
N ALA A 203 7.92 -3.96 9.28
CA ALA A 203 8.95 -4.98 9.40
C ALA A 203 9.11 -5.84 8.14
N LEU A 204 8.20 -5.73 7.17
CA LEU A 204 8.34 -6.42 5.87
C LEU A 204 9.69 -6.08 5.23
N ASN A 205 10.29 -7.07 4.57
CA ASN A 205 11.62 -7.01 3.94
C ASN A 205 12.82 -6.77 4.89
N LEU A 206 12.68 -6.91 6.21
CA LEU A 206 13.80 -6.75 7.17
C LEU A 206 14.53 -8.06 7.53
N TRP A 207 14.09 -9.21 7.03
CA TRP A 207 14.76 -10.50 7.20
C TRP A 207 15.11 -11.09 5.83
N ASP A 208 16.07 -12.01 5.80
CA ASP A 208 16.43 -12.72 4.57
C ASP A 208 15.31 -13.67 4.12
N ALA A 209 14.37 -13.15 3.33
CA ALA A 209 13.25 -13.91 2.78
C ALA A 209 13.66 -14.87 1.64
N SER A 210 14.92 -14.88 1.21
CA SER A 210 15.38 -15.80 0.18
C SER A 210 15.45 -17.25 0.67
N ALA A 211 15.58 -17.45 1.99
CA ALA A 211 15.57 -18.73 2.65
C ALA A 211 14.15 -19.30 2.89
N ASP A 212 13.10 -18.49 2.73
CA ASP A 212 11.72 -18.91 2.99
C ASP A 212 11.23 -19.85 1.86
N ALA A 213 11.16 -21.16 2.13
CA ALA A 213 10.82 -22.18 1.14
C ALA A 213 9.35 -22.11 0.69
N SER A 214 8.46 -21.62 1.56
CA SER A 214 7.04 -21.45 1.31
C SER A 214 6.53 -20.10 1.85
N PHE A 215 5.32 -19.69 1.42
CA PHE A 215 4.69 -18.50 1.98
C PHE A 215 4.34 -18.67 3.47
N ALA A 216 4.11 -19.91 3.92
CA ALA A 216 3.93 -20.18 5.35
C ALA A 216 5.22 -19.87 6.12
N ASP A 217 6.38 -20.29 5.61
CA ASP A 217 7.69 -19.96 6.20
C ASP A 217 7.93 -18.45 6.20
N HIS A 218 7.54 -17.75 5.13
CA HIS A 218 7.63 -16.29 5.05
C HIS A 218 6.86 -15.58 6.18
N LEU A 219 5.64 -16.04 6.48
CA LEU A 219 4.86 -15.51 7.60
C LEU A 219 5.45 -15.89 8.97
N ASP A 220 6.12 -17.04 9.09
CA ASP A 220 6.84 -17.44 10.31
C ASP A 220 8.10 -16.59 10.53
N SER A 221 8.87 -16.34 9.49
CA SER A 221 10.03 -15.45 9.51
C SER A 221 9.62 -14.02 9.87
N TRP A 222 8.51 -13.51 9.29
CA TRP A 222 7.94 -12.22 9.67
C TRP A 222 7.52 -12.18 11.15
N THR A 223 6.79 -13.20 11.60
CA THR A 223 6.37 -13.32 13.01
C THR A 223 7.57 -13.33 13.95
N THR A 224 8.60 -14.13 13.62
CA THR A 224 9.83 -14.24 14.40
C THR A 224 10.54 -12.89 14.49
N HIS A 225 10.67 -12.17 13.38
CA HIS A 225 11.27 -10.85 13.34
C HIS A 225 10.53 -9.81 14.19
N LEU A 226 9.19 -9.85 14.21
CA LEU A 226 8.39 -8.96 15.06
C LEU A 226 8.53 -9.32 16.55
N LEU A 227 8.60 -10.61 16.90
CA LEU A 227 8.73 -11.03 18.29
C LEU A 227 10.12 -10.68 18.87
N THR A 228 11.19 -10.72 18.07
CA THR A 228 12.53 -10.28 18.52
C THR A 228 12.60 -8.77 18.79
N THR A 229 11.71 -8.00 18.18
CA THR A 229 11.59 -6.54 18.38
C THR A 229 10.52 -6.15 19.41
N LYS A 230 9.97 -7.13 20.15
CA LYS A 230 8.90 -6.96 21.17
C LYS A 230 7.55 -6.47 20.63
N CYS A 231 7.25 -6.71 19.35
CA CYS A 231 5.92 -6.50 18.76
C CYS A 231 5.02 -7.74 18.93
N VAL A 232 3.70 -7.57 18.83
CA VAL A 232 2.70 -8.64 19.06
C VAL A 232 2.53 -9.58 17.86
N ALA A 233 2.98 -9.15 16.66
CA ALA A 233 2.87 -9.90 15.41
C ALA A 233 1.41 -10.29 15.06
N ARG A 234 0.50 -9.31 15.13
CA ARG A 234 -0.93 -9.48 14.84
C ARG A 234 -1.18 -9.68 13.35
N THR A 235 -0.50 -8.92 12.51
CA THR A 235 -0.73 -8.93 11.06
C THR A 235 -0.33 -10.23 10.37
N PRO A 236 0.89 -10.79 10.56
CA PRO A 236 1.21 -12.10 9.99
C PRO A 236 0.26 -13.21 10.47
N ARG A 237 -0.23 -13.14 11.71
CA ARG A 237 -1.22 -14.09 12.24
C ARG A 237 -2.57 -13.95 11.54
N LEU A 238 -3.05 -12.72 11.35
CA LEU A 238 -4.26 -12.47 10.57
C LEU A 238 -4.13 -13.00 9.14
N VAL A 239 -3.02 -12.68 8.47
CA VAL A 239 -2.77 -13.14 7.08
C VAL A 239 -2.75 -14.67 7.04
N ARG A 240 -2.12 -15.31 8.03
CA ARG A 240 -2.16 -16.76 8.16
C ARG A 240 -3.59 -17.29 8.32
N ASP A 241 -4.39 -16.70 9.20
CA ASP A 241 -5.78 -17.11 9.44
C ASP A 241 -6.71 -16.89 8.24
N LEU A 242 -6.40 -15.91 7.38
CA LEU A 242 -7.15 -15.66 6.15
C LEU A 242 -6.80 -16.66 5.05
N PHE A 243 -5.51 -16.90 4.84
CA PHE A 243 -5.02 -17.61 3.65
C PHE A 243 -4.60 -19.06 3.88
N PHE A 244 -4.55 -19.51 5.12
CA PHE A 244 -4.33 -20.91 5.44
C PHE A 244 -5.53 -21.44 6.21
N ALA A 245 -5.95 -22.66 5.87
CA ALA A 245 -6.96 -23.35 6.66
C ALA A 245 -6.44 -23.47 8.10
N LYS A 246 -7.31 -23.22 9.09
CA LYS A 246 -7.00 -23.60 10.48
C LYS A 246 -6.65 -25.08 10.44
N ARG A 247 -5.46 -25.45 10.93
CA ARG A 247 -5.16 -26.87 11.19
C ARG A 247 -6.31 -27.39 12.05
N ALA A 248 -6.94 -28.48 11.61
CA ALA A 248 -7.84 -29.20 12.48
C ALA A 248 -7.08 -29.52 13.78
N PRO A 249 -7.72 -29.35 14.95
CA PRO A 249 -7.08 -29.59 16.25
C PRO A 249 -6.50 -31.00 16.34
#